data_AF-A0A944BQS2-F1
#
_entry.id   AF-A0A944BQS2-F1
#
_cell.length_a   1.000
_cell.length_b   1.000
_cell.length_c   1.000
_cell.angle_alpha   90.00
_cell.angle_beta   90.00
_cell.angle_gamma   90.00
#
_symmetry.space_group_name_H-M   'P 1'
#
loop_
_entity.id
_entity.type
_entity.pdbx_description
1 polymer ?
#
loop_
_entity_poly.entity_id
_entity_poly.type
_entity_poly.pdbx_seq_one_letter_code
_entity_poly.pdbx_strand_id
1 'polypeptide(L)'
;MNKIPIIALALCLDIAPAFAQHIELTATDSHAMLYSNNLEFSSKNVPIVRIRITDGIDVLNFTPETAFDVLPTGRGGAKMHLPGNCQYTVQIRDAKRGAYQYGAILARAEVPTTFPEAEAYCAEHKIDTEVVSIGATFAIRGTVFGNRENLLLTRRSESIDEVRQAQKTVRLPEELRIGRTDDVPEIYAEVLNYPSGMVEIVEDKLDIKVTNRNLLWFDFGDAAVVLHDIERDDGKRGDLRLSGQIVVTPGPDGKLAVVQSADVETLLRGILPAEIYASAPAAALEAQAIAARTTLLSQSGARHTSDPYHLCNRQHCQVYRGLSGADRRTDAAIEKTRGRVMASGSQLVQSYY
;
A
#
# COMPACT_ATOMS: atom_id res chain seq x y z
N MET A 1 29.61 63.69 31.17
CA MET A 1 28.34 63.24 31.78
C MET A 1 28.02 61.85 31.24
N ASN A 2 27.92 60.89 32.15
CA ASN A 2 27.53 59.46 32.04
C ASN A 2 27.90 58.63 30.80
N LYS A 3 28.92 57.77 30.98
CA LYS A 3 29.14 56.56 30.18
C LYS A 3 28.10 55.50 30.58
N ILE A 4 27.35 54.98 29.61
CA ILE A 4 26.47 53.81 29.76
C ILE A 4 27.32 52.56 29.48
N PRO A 5 27.36 51.54 30.36
CA PRO A 5 28.02 50.28 30.03
C PRO A 5 27.09 49.39 29.19
N ILE A 6 27.62 48.88 28.07
CA ILE A 6 26.98 47.83 27.27
C ILE A 6 27.21 46.50 28.00
N ILE A 7 26.13 45.90 28.51
CA ILE A 7 26.12 44.53 29.04
C ILE A 7 26.03 43.59 27.84
N ALA A 8 27.13 42.89 27.52
CA ALA A 8 27.10 41.77 26.58
C ALA A 8 26.58 40.53 27.33
N LEU A 9 25.33 40.16 27.07
CA LEU A 9 24.73 38.92 27.54
C LEU A 9 25.23 37.78 26.63
N ALA A 10 26.21 37.02 27.10
CA ALA A 10 26.61 35.78 26.45
C ALA A 10 25.51 34.73 26.66
N LEU A 11 24.67 34.51 25.64
CA LEU A 11 23.77 33.37 25.59
C LEU A 11 24.61 32.14 25.20
N CYS A 12 25.04 31.35 26.18
CA CYS A 12 25.45 29.97 25.93
C CYS A 12 24.18 29.18 25.60
N LEU A 13 23.91 29.02 24.30
CA LEU A 13 22.99 27.98 23.83
C LEU A 13 23.73 26.65 23.95
N ASP A 14 23.49 25.93 25.04
CA ASP A 14 23.74 24.49 25.09
C ASP A 14 22.80 23.83 24.08
N ILE A 15 23.31 23.60 22.87
CA ILE A 15 22.66 22.76 21.87
C ILE A 15 22.77 21.33 22.40
N ALA A 16 21.77 20.90 23.17
CA ALA A 16 21.58 19.48 23.42
C ALA A 16 21.37 18.79 22.06
N PRO A 17 22.10 17.71 21.75
CA PRO A 17 21.88 16.97 20.53
C PRO A 17 20.44 16.46 20.53
N ALA A 18 19.70 16.76 19.46
CA ALA A 18 18.40 16.16 19.20
C ALA A 18 18.62 14.65 19.06
N PHE A 19 18.45 13.93 20.16
CA PHE A 19 18.29 12.48 20.13
C PHE A 19 17.01 12.22 19.33
N ALA A 20 17.17 11.70 18.12
CA ALA A 20 16.09 11.00 17.44
C ALA A 20 15.65 9.88 18.37
N GLN A 21 14.57 10.10 19.12
CA GLN A 21 13.89 9.03 19.81
C GLN A 21 13.43 8.07 18.72
N HIS A 22 14.05 6.90 18.63
CA HIS A 22 13.47 5.77 17.94
C HIS A 22 12.10 5.54 18.59
N ILE A 23 11.03 5.98 17.93
CA ILE A 23 9.67 5.71 18.39
C ILE A 23 9.50 4.20 18.25
N GLU A 24 9.57 3.50 19.37
CA GLU A 24 9.28 2.07 19.43
C GLU A 24 7.75 1.94 19.31
N LEU A 25 7.28 1.66 18.11
CA LEU A 25 5.86 1.52 17.82
C LEU A 25 5.33 0.24 18.45
N THR A 26 4.12 0.29 19.01
CA THR A 26 3.45 -0.95 19.42
C THR A 26 3.01 -1.74 18.18
N ALA A 27 2.71 -3.03 18.36
CA ALA A 27 2.14 -3.83 17.28
C ALA A 27 0.80 -3.27 16.77
N THR A 28 0.02 -2.61 17.64
CA THR A 28 -1.23 -1.94 17.27
C THR A 28 -0.97 -0.71 16.41
N ASP A 29 0.02 0.11 16.76
CA ASP A 29 0.39 1.30 15.97
C ASP A 29 0.92 0.88 14.60
N SER A 30 1.80 -0.13 14.59
CA SER A 30 2.35 -0.71 13.37
C SER A 30 1.26 -1.30 12.47
N HIS A 31 0.23 -1.92 13.07
CA HIS A 31 -0.91 -2.45 12.33
C HIS A 31 -1.73 -1.32 11.70
N ALA A 32 -2.05 -0.27 12.47
CA ALA A 32 -2.78 0.90 11.96
C ALA A 32 -2.00 1.63 10.85
N MET A 33 -0.67 1.67 10.91
CA MET A 33 0.17 2.25 9.86
C MET A 33 0.03 1.52 8.51
N LEU A 34 -0.29 0.22 8.49
CA LEU A 34 -0.61 -0.48 7.25
C LEU A 34 -1.89 0.04 6.58
N TYR A 35 -2.78 0.73 7.29
CA TYR A 35 -3.97 1.34 6.70
C TYR A 35 -3.75 2.83 6.40
N SER A 36 -2.53 3.33 6.60
CA SER A 36 -2.19 4.69 6.20
C SER A 36 -2.09 4.81 4.68
N ASN A 37 -2.65 5.89 4.15
CA ASN A 37 -2.49 6.27 2.75
C ASN A 37 -1.15 6.98 2.48
N ASN A 38 -0.34 7.25 3.51
CA ASN A 38 0.95 7.90 3.34
C ASN A 38 1.98 6.94 2.74
N LEU A 39 2.72 7.43 1.75
CA LEU A 39 3.85 6.70 1.21
C LEU A 39 5.06 6.80 2.14
N GLU A 40 5.55 5.65 2.58
CA GLU A 40 6.83 5.52 3.25
C GLU A 40 7.99 5.55 2.25
N PHE A 41 9.20 5.79 2.74
CA PHE A 41 10.40 5.82 1.91
C PHE A 41 11.47 4.89 2.48
N SER A 42 12.18 4.22 1.60
CA SER A 42 13.37 3.43 1.95
C SER A 42 14.52 4.35 2.38
N SER A 43 15.56 3.76 2.98
CA SER A 43 16.81 4.48 3.32
C SER A 43 17.51 5.11 2.11
N LYS A 44 17.16 4.69 0.89
CA LYS A 44 17.65 5.26 -0.38
C LYS A 44 16.72 6.34 -0.94
N ASN A 45 15.75 6.84 -0.15
CA ASN A 45 14.72 7.80 -0.54
C ASN A 45 13.89 7.35 -1.76
N VAL A 46 13.69 6.05 -1.92
CA VAL A 46 12.77 5.48 -2.92
C VAL A 46 11.43 5.19 -2.22
N PRO A 47 10.28 5.60 -2.77
CA PRO A 47 8.97 5.29 -2.21
C PRO A 47 8.79 3.78 -2.02
N ILE A 48 8.21 3.40 -0.89
CA ILE A 48 7.80 2.03 -0.56
C ILE A 48 6.33 1.89 -0.88
N VAL A 49 5.99 0.85 -1.65
CA VAL A 49 4.62 0.49 -1.98
C VAL A 49 4.34 -0.90 -1.44
N ARG A 50 3.15 -1.06 -0.88
CA ARG A 50 2.67 -2.32 -0.32
C ARG A 50 1.73 -2.98 -1.33
N ILE A 51 2.13 -4.13 -1.86
CA ILE A 51 1.35 -4.91 -2.82
C ILE A 51 0.81 -6.16 -2.15
N ARG A 52 -0.51 -6.37 -2.28
CA ARG A 52 -1.15 -7.64 -1.89
C ARG A 52 -0.56 -8.79 -2.69
N ILE A 53 -0.06 -9.80 -2.00
CA ILE A 53 0.33 -11.08 -2.60
C ILE A 53 -0.87 -12.03 -2.62
N THR A 54 -1.50 -12.22 -1.46
CA THR A 54 -2.72 -13.01 -1.29
C THR A 54 -3.46 -12.54 -0.03
N ASP A 55 -4.75 -12.80 0.05
CA ASP A 55 -5.60 -12.54 1.22
C ASP A 55 -6.72 -13.57 1.30
N GLY A 56 -7.45 -13.60 2.42
CA GLY A 56 -8.55 -14.55 2.62
C GLY A 56 -8.10 -16.00 2.85
N ILE A 57 -6.82 -16.21 3.22
CA ILE A 57 -6.25 -17.55 3.46
C ILE A 57 -6.13 -17.85 4.95
N ASP A 58 -6.32 -19.10 5.33
CA ASP A 58 -6.23 -19.53 6.74
C ASP A 58 -4.77 -19.83 7.15
N VAL A 59 -3.95 -20.26 6.19
CA VAL A 59 -2.56 -20.69 6.39
C VAL A 59 -1.70 -20.20 5.23
N LEU A 60 -0.53 -19.65 5.54
CA LEU A 60 0.55 -19.38 4.59
C LEU A 60 1.71 -20.36 4.83
N ASN A 61 2.21 -20.99 3.77
CA ASN A 61 3.44 -21.78 3.83
C ASN A 61 4.53 -21.08 3.01
N PHE A 62 5.77 -21.06 3.54
CA PHE A 62 6.90 -20.54 2.77
C PHE A 62 8.23 -21.20 3.13
N THR A 63 9.17 -21.14 2.20
CA THR A 63 10.53 -21.64 2.36
C THR A 63 11.53 -20.53 2.00
N PRO A 64 12.29 -19.96 2.96
CA PRO A 64 13.34 -19.00 2.67
C PRO A 64 14.63 -19.71 2.23
N GLU A 65 15.39 -19.14 1.30
CA GLU A 65 16.65 -19.75 0.84
C GLU A 65 17.79 -19.61 1.85
N THR A 66 17.79 -18.51 2.61
CA THR A 66 18.79 -18.22 3.64
C THR A 66 18.11 -17.88 4.96
N ALA A 67 18.92 -17.73 6.01
CA ALA A 67 18.41 -17.19 7.26
C ALA A 67 17.80 -15.80 7.05
N PHE A 68 16.81 -15.47 7.88
CA PHE A 68 15.97 -14.28 7.74
C PHE A 68 15.55 -13.76 9.11
N ASP A 69 15.04 -12.53 9.15
CA ASP A 69 14.59 -11.92 10.39
C ASP A 69 13.07 -11.87 10.49
N VAL A 70 12.53 -12.23 11.65
CA VAL A 70 11.14 -11.94 12.05
C VAL A 70 11.14 -10.68 12.91
N LEU A 71 10.28 -9.71 12.56
CA LEU A 71 10.15 -8.42 13.25
C LEU A 71 8.70 -8.26 13.78
N PRO A 72 8.42 -8.61 15.04
CA PRO A 72 7.06 -8.54 15.60
C PRO A 72 6.48 -7.13 15.66
N THR A 73 7.29 -6.14 15.99
CA THR A 73 6.86 -4.73 16.09
C THR A 73 7.27 -3.91 14.88
N GLY A 74 7.63 -4.57 13.77
CA GLY A 74 8.08 -3.90 12.55
C GLY A 74 9.52 -3.38 12.63
N ARG A 75 9.85 -2.40 11.78
CA ARG A 75 11.21 -1.89 11.64
C ARG A 75 11.65 -1.11 12.89
N GLY A 76 12.82 -1.45 13.42
CA GLY A 76 13.43 -0.75 14.56
C GLY A 76 13.13 -1.36 15.93
N GLY A 77 12.23 -2.33 16.01
CA GLY A 77 11.96 -3.09 17.23
C GLY A 77 12.74 -4.41 17.34
N ALA A 78 12.21 -5.33 18.16
CA ALA A 78 12.80 -6.65 18.38
C ALA A 78 12.94 -7.44 17.07
N LYS A 79 14.06 -8.17 16.97
CA LYS A 79 14.37 -9.02 15.82
C LYS A 79 14.68 -10.43 16.27
N MET A 80 14.14 -11.41 15.57
CA MET A 80 14.43 -12.83 15.79
C MET A 80 15.02 -13.41 14.50
N HIS A 81 16.24 -13.92 14.59
CA HIS A 81 16.93 -14.52 13.45
C HIS A 81 16.55 -15.99 13.34
N LEU A 82 15.93 -16.38 12.22
CA LEU A 82 15.47 -17.74 11.96
C LEU A 82 16.25 -18.37 10.80
N PRO A 83 16.48 -19.69 10.83
CA PRO A 83 17.27 -20.38 9.80
C PRO A 83 16.56 -20.44 8.43
N GLY A 84 17.38 -20.51 7.38
CA GLY A 84 16.91 -20.75 6.01
C GLY A 84 16.72 -22.23 5.71
N ASN A 85 16.19 -22.51 4.52
CA ASN A 85 15.99 -23.86 3.96
C ASN A 85 15.09 -24.76 4.83
N CYS A 86 14.19 -24.16 5.61
CA CYS A 86 13.15 -24.83 6.35
C CYS A 86 11.77 -24.35 5.89
N GLN A 87 10.76 -25.21 6.00
CA GLN A 87 9.40 -24.84 5.64
C GLN A 87 8.68 -24.26 6.86
N TYR A 88 8.27 -23.00 6.76
CA TYR A 88 7.54 -22.30 7.81
C TYR A 88 6.05 -22.26 7.48
N THR A 89 5.24 -22.39 8.53
CA THR A 89 3.77 -22.24 8.45
C THR A 89 3.36 -21.02 9.27
N VAL A 90 2.55 -20.13 8.68
CA VAL A 90 1.96 -18.99 9.36
C VAL A 90 0.45 -19.15 9.42
N GLN A 91 -0.14 -18.92 10.59
CA GLN A 91 -1.58 -18.99 10.84
C GLN A 91 -2.02 -17.85 11.76
N ILE A 92 -3.35 -17.66 11.87
CA ILE A 92 -3.92 -16.71 12.82
C ILE A 92 -4.84 -17.40 13.82
N ARG A 93 -4.72 -17.02 15.11
CA ARG A 93 -5.57 -17.46 16.22
C ARG A 93 -6.40 -16.30 16.75
N ASP A 94 -7.55 -16.62 17.35
CA ASP A 94 -8.46 -15.65 17.97
C ASP A 94 -8.82 -14.47 17.05
N ALA A 95 -8.97 -14.76 15.76
CA ALA A 95 -9.21 -13.77 14.73
C ALA A 95 -10.57 -13.09 14.90
N LYS A 96 -10.57 -11.77 14.74
CA LYS A 96 -11.76 -10.92 14.68
C LYS A 96 -11.76 -10.16 13.37
N ARG A 97 -12.93 -10.15 12.72
CA ARG A 97 -13.20 -9.36 11.52
C ARG A 97 -13.06 -7.88 11.84
N GLY A 98 -12.66 -7.09 10.86
CA GLY A 98 -12.73 -5.64 10.98
C GLY A 98 -14.18 -5.15 10.94
N ALA A 99 -14.40 -3.94 11.45
CA ALA A 99 -15.67 -3.22 11.29
C ALA A 99 -15.44 -2.05 10.33
N TYR A 100 -16.41 -1.80 9.45
CA TYR A 100 -16.27 -0.85 8.36
C TYR A 100 -17.58 -0.09 8.15
N GLN A 101 -17.46 1.12 7.61
CA GLN A 101 -18.57 1.84 7.01
C GLN A 101 -18.28 2.12 5.54
N TYR A 102 -19.33 2.21 4.74
CA TYR A 102 -19.26 2.23 3.28
C TYR A 102 -20.09 3.35 2.70
N GLY A 103 -19.67 3.93 1.59
CA GLY A 103 -20.46 4.91 0.82
C GLY A 103 -20.32 4.66 -0.68
N ALA A 104 -21.38 4.88 -1.45
CA ALA A 104 -21.32 4.76 -2.91
C ALA A 104 -20.73 6.05 -3.50
N ILE A 105 -19.66 5.93 -4.28
CA ILE A 105 -18.95 7.04 -4.93
C ILE A 105 -19.78 7.57 -6.10
N LEU A 106 -20.38 8.73 -5.94
CA LEU A 106 -21.23 9.38 -6.94
C LEU A 106 -20.44 10.19 -7.96
N ALA A 107 -19.35 10.82 -7.52
CA ALA A 107 -18.42 11.57 -8.36
C ALA A 107 -17.03 11.61 -7.71
N ARG A 108 -15.99 11.82 -8.52
CA ARG A 108 -14.61 11.98 -8.05
C ARG A 108 -13.91 13.10 -8.79
N ALA A 109 -13.12 13.89 -8.09
CA ALA A 109 -12.39 14.99 -8.68
C ALA A 109 -11.07 15.22 -7.97
N GLU A 110 -10.07 15.65 -8.71
CA GLU A 110 -8.78 16.01 -8.15
C GLU A 110 -8.89 17.23 -7.24
N VAL A 111 -8.14 17.24 -6.13
CA VAL A 111 -8.09 18.40 -5.22
C VAL A 111 -7.45 19.59 -5.95
N PRO A 112 -8.02 20.81 -5.87
CA PRO A 112 -9.04 21.27 -4.91
C PRO A 112 -10.50 21.27 -5.41
N THR A 113 -10.82 20.59 -6.51
CA THR A 113 -12.17 20.58 -7.09
C THR A 113 -13.22 20.06 -6.10
N THR A 114 -14.37 20.74 -6.04
CA THR A 114 -15.53 20.41 -5.19
C THR A 114 -16.75 20.08 -6.04
N PHE A 115 -17.88 19.73 -5.41
CA PHE A 115 -19.08 19.20 -6.09
C PHE A 115 -20.37 20.02 -5.86
N PRO A 116 -20.36 21.36 -5.86
CA PRO A 116 -21.52 22.15 -5.41
C PRO A 116 -22.81 21.86 -6.20
N GLU A 117 -22.71 21.67 -7.52
CA GLU A 117 -23.86 21.37 -8.39
C GLU A 117 -24.40 19.96 -8.15
N ALA A 118 -23.52 18.97 -7.97
CA ALA A 118 -23.92 17.59 -7.67
C ALA A 118 -24.49 17.47 -6.25
N GLU A 119 -23.94 18.17 -5.26
CA GLU A 119 -24.48 18.24 -3.90
C GLU A 119 -25.87 18.89 -3.89
N ALA A 120 -26.08 19.96 -4.66
CA ALA A 120 -27.40 20.60 -4.80
C ALA A 120 -28.43 19.66 -5.45
N TYR A 121 -28.04 18.97 -6.53
CA TYR A 121 -28.88 17.95 -7.17
C TYR A 121 -29.26 16.84 -6.18
N CYS A 122 -28.29 16.31 -5.44
CA CYS A 122 -28.53 15.28 -4.42
C CYS A 122 -29.50 15.76 -3.34
N ALA A 123 -29.34 16.99 -2.84
CA ALA A 123 -30.24 17.56 -1.84
C ALA A 123 -31.69 17.70 -2.35
N GLU A 124 -31.88 18.16 -3.60
CA GLU A 124 -33.21 18.25 -4.23
C GLU A 124 -33.88 16.87 -4.36
N HIS A 125 -33.08 15.84 -4.64
CA HIS A 125 -33.53 14.45 -4.79
C HIS A 125 -33.51 13.66 -3.48
N LYS A 126 -33.27 14.31 -2.33
CA LYS A 126 -33.24 13.69 -0.99
C LYS A 126 -32.21 12.57 -0.86
N ILE A 127 -31.07 12.73 -1.51
CA ILE A 127 -29.91 11.85 -1.40
C ILE A 127 -28.96 12.51 -0.40
N ASP A 128 -28.80 11.92 0.78
CA ASP A 128 -27.80 12.38 1.75
C ASP A 128 -26.39 12.05 1.25
N THR A 129 -25.54 13.07 1.20
CA THR A 129 -24.17 12.95 0.69
C THR A 129 -23.13 13.49 1.66
N GLU A 130 -21.89 13.05 1.47
CA GLU A 130 -20.72 13.59 2.14
C GLU A 130 -19.51 13.59 1.22
N VAL A 131 -18.54 14.48 1.49
CA VAL A 131 -17.29 14.55 0.74
C VAL A 131 -16.15 14.04 1.58
N VAL A 132 -15.37 13.11 1.05
CA VAL A 132 -14.14 12.61 1.67
C VAL A 132 -12.94 12.86 0.77
N SER A 133 -11.78 13.19 1.34
CA SER A 133 -10.54 13.32 0.59
C SER A 133 -9.66 12.08 0.77
N ILE A 134 -9.17 11.52 -0.32
CA ILE A 134 -8.25 10.38 -0.34
C ILE A 134 -6.98 10.73 -1.11
N GLY A 135 -6.07 9.75 -1.24
CA GLY A 135 -4.79 9.92 -1.92
C GLY A 135 -3.70 10.45 -1.00
N ALA A 136 -2.53 10.67 -1.60
CA ALA A 136 -1.31 11.05 -0.93
C ALA A 136 -0.60 12.20 -1.66
N THR A 137 0.33 12.81 -0.94
CA THR A 137 1.30 13.75 -1.50
C THR A 137 2.70 13.24 -1.18
N PHE A 138 3.60 13.25 -2.14
CA PHE A 138 4.96 12.77 -1.98
C PHE A 138 5.92 13.58 -2.86
N ALA A 139 7.22 13.55 -2.54
CA ALA A 139 8.23 14.25 -3.31
C ALA A 139 9.15 13.27 -4.03
N ILE A 140 9.40 13.51 -5.33
CA ILE A 140 10.42 12.81 -6.10
C ILE A 140 11.41 13.86 -6.59
N ARG A 141 12.68 13.72 -6.16
CA ARG A 141 13.77 14.65 -6.51
C ARG A 141 13.45 16.13 -6.22
N GLY A 142 12.74 16.39 -5.12
CA GLY A 142 12.38 17.74 -4.69
C GLY A 142 11.13 18.31 -5.39
N THR A 143 10.57 17.62 -6.38
CA THR A 143 9.26 17.98 -6.95
C THR A 143 8.17 17.26 -6.17
N VAL A 144 7.19 18.02 -5.69
CA VAL A 144 6.02 17.48 -4.98
C VAL A 144 4.97 17.04 -6.00
N PHE A 145 4.56 15.79 -5.90
CA PHE A 145 3.47 15.20 -6.67
C PHE A 145 2.35 14.80 -5.71
N GLY A 146 1.11 14.81 -6.22
CA GLY A 146 -0.03 14.30 -5.47
C GLY A 146 -1.00 13.57 -6.38
N ASN A 147 -1.74 12.64 -5.79
CA ASN A 147 -2.87 11.94 -6.38
C ASN A 147 -4.12 12.11 -5.51
N ARG A 148 -4.21 13.25 -4.80
CA ARG A 148 -5.33 13.52 -3.91
C ARG A 148 -6.59 13.82 -4.69
N GLU A 149 -7.66 13.15 -4.29
CA GLU A 149 -8.99 13.29 -4.87
C GLU A 149 -10.02 13.55 -3.77
N ASN A 150 -11.02 14.35 -4.09
CA ASN A 150 -12.27 14.41 -3.34
C ASN A 150 -13.25 13.40 -3.95
N LEU A 151 -13.96 12.68 -3.10
CA LEU A 151 -15.03 11.76 -3.46
C LEU A 151 -16.34 12.30 -2.91
N LEU A 152 -17.34 12.50 -3.77
CA LEU A 152 -18.71 12.70 -3.34
C LEU A 152 -19.34 11.32 -3.12
N LEU A 153 -19.74 11.03 -1.90
CA LEU A 153 -20.31 9.75 -1.50
C LEU A 153 -21.78 9.92 -1.12
N THR A 154 -22.58 8.86 -1.25
CA THR A 154 -23.75 8.71 -0.39
C THR A 154 -23.32 8.66 1.07
N ARG A 155 -24.19 9.07 2.00
CA ARG A 155 -23.94 8.93 3.44
C ARG A 155 -23.47 7.51 3.78
N ARG A 156 -22.36 7.43 4.53
CA ARG A 156 -21.77 6.17 4.93
C ARG A 156 -22.71 5.36 5.83
N SER A 157 -22.79 4.05 5.58
CA SER A 157 -23.54 3.06 6.36
C SER A 157 -22.64 1.87 6.70
N GLU A 158 -22.87 1.25 7.86
CA GLU A 158 -22.22 -0.02 8.24
C GLU A 158 -22.80 -1.22 7.47
N SER A 159 -23.96 -1.03 6.81
CA SER A 159 -24.59 -2.05 5.97
C SER A 159 -24.10 -1.96 4.52
N ILE A 160 -23.23 -2.89 4.12
CA ILE A 160 -22.75 -2.97 2.73
C ILE A 160 -23.90 -3.21 1.73
N ASP A 161 -24.96 -3.89 2.14
CA ASP A 161 -26.09 -4.20 1.24
C ASP A 161 -26.96 -2.98 0.96
N GLU A 162 -27.13 -2.08 1.94
CA GLU A 162 -27.77 -0.77 1.71
C GLU A 162 -26.97 0.06 0.70
N VAL A 163 -25.64 0.07 0.85
CA VAL A 163 -24.76 0.84 -0.03
C VAL A 163 -24.69 0.23 -1.42
N ARG A 164 -24.69 -1.10 -1.55
CA ARG A 164 -24.82 -1.80 -2.85
C ARG A 164 -26.16 -1.52 -3.52
N GLN A 165 -27.23 -1.34 -2.75
CA GLN A 165 -28.51 -0.93 -3.31
C GLN A 165 -28.42 0.50 -3.84
N ALA A 166 -27.88 1.44 -3.05
CA ALA A 166 -27.65 2.82 -3.49
C ALA A 166 -26.72 2.90 -4.71
N GLN A 167 -25.67 2.08 -4.75
CA GLN A 167 -24.75 1.91 -5.88
C GLN A 167 -25.49 1.51 -7.17
N LYS A 168 -26.64 0.84 -7.08
CA LYS A 168 -27.45 0.44 -8.25
C LYS A 168 -28.50 1.49 -8.61
N THR A 169 -29.05 2.21 -7.64
CA THR A 169 -30.23 3.08 -7.84
C THR A 169 -29.91 4.57 -7.92
N VAL A 170 -28.83 5.04 -7.29
CA VAL A 170 -28.46 6.45 -7.22
C VAL A 170 -27.53 6.79 -8.38
N ARG A 171 -27.93 7.72 -9.24
CA ARG A 171 -27.13 8.20 -10.37
C ARG A 171 -27.22 9.70 -10.46
N LEU A 172 -26.06 10.35 -10.61
CA LEU A 172 -25.99 11.73 -11.05
C LEU A 172 -26.29 11.80 -12.56
N PRO A 173 -26.87 12.91 -13.05
CA PRO A 173 -26.88 13.28 -14.46
C PRO A 173 -25.46 13.24 -15.05
N GLU A 174 -25.33 12.94 -16.33
CA GLU A 174 -24.02 12.75 -16.99
C GLU A 174 -23.14 14.00 -16.88
N GLU A 175 -23.74 15.17 -17.02
CA GLU A 175 -23.12 16.48 -16.88
C GLU A 175 -22.57 16.77 -15.47
N LEU A 176 -23.07 16.08 -14.45
CA LEU A 176 -22.64 16.22 -13.05
C LEU A 176 -21.66 15.11 -12.62
N ARG A 177 -21.38 14.13 -13.50
CA ARG A 177 -20.38 13.09 -13.25
C ARG A 177 -18.99 13.64 -13.56
N ILE A 178 -18.32 14.14 -12.53
CA ILE A 178 -16.92 14.52 -12.62
C ILE A 178 -16.06 13.27 -12.42
N GLY A 179 -15.07 13.09 -13.31
CA GLY A 179 -14.14 11.96 -13.30
C GLY A 179 -14.72 10.66 -13.85
N ARG A 180 -13.91 9.60 -13.82
CA ARG A 180 -14.33 8.27 -14.28
C ARG A 180 -15.16 7.61 -13.18
N THR A 181 -16.47 7.81 -13.21
CA THR A 181 -17.39 6.81 -12.68
C THR A 181 -17.81 6.00 -13.88
N ASP A 182 -17.40 4.73 -13.97
CA ASP A 182 -18.07 3.80 -14.89
C ASP A 182 -19.61 3.89 -14.66
N ASP A 183 -20.45 3.32 -15.54
CA ASP A 183 -21.93 3.40 -15.41
C ASP A 183 -22.50 2.96 -14.03
N VAL A 184 -21.65 2.40 -13.18
CA VAL A 184 -21.92 2.04 -11.79
C VAL A 184 -20.95 2.77 -10.84
N PRO A 185 -21.47 3.58 -9.88
CA PRO A 185 -20.73 4.10 -8.72
C PRO A 185 -19.83 3.05 -8.10
N GLU A 186 -18.61 3.39 -7.71
CA GLU A 186 -17.76 2.49 -6.92
C GLU A 186 -18.18 2.51 -5.44
N ILE A 187 -17.71 1.57 -4.62
CA ILE A 187 -17.94 1.62 -3.16
C ILE A 187 -16.65 2.04 -2.47
N TYR A 188 -16.74 3.13 -1.72
CA TYR A 188 -15.73 3.53 -0.75
C TYR A 188 -15.95 2.78 0.57
N ALA A 189 -14.87 2.34 1.20
CA ALA A 189 -14.88 1.70 2.51
C ALA A 189 -13.91 2.44 3.45
N GLU A 190 -14.31 2.56 4.71
CA GLU A 190 -13.48 3.11 5.78
C GLU A 190 -13.48 2.17 6.98
N VAL A 191 -12.30 1.99 7.57
CA VAL A 191 -12.12 1.13 8.74
C VAL A 191 -12.61 1.87 9.99
N LEU A 192 -13.58 1.28 10.70
CA LEU A 192 -14.00 1.71 12.03
C LEU A 192 -13.21 0.98 13.12
N ASN A 193 -13.00 -0.32 12.93
CA ASN A 193 -12.15 -1.14 13.80
C ASN A 193 -11.29 -2.05 12.93
N TYR A 194 -9.98 -2.00 13.15
CA TYR A 194 -9.06 -2.88 12.43
C TYR A 194 -9.33 -4.35 12.75
N PRO A 195 -9.17 -5.26 11.77
CA PRO A 195 -9.10 -6.70 12.04
C PRO A 195 -8.07 -7.01 13.11
N SER A 196 -8.23 -8.10 13.85
CA SER A 196 -7.27 -8.44 14.90
C SER A 196 -7.15 -9.93 15.13
N GLY A 197 -6.07 -10.34 15.79
CA GLY A 197 -5.82 -11.73 16.17
C GLY A 197 -4.36 -11.94 16.54
N MET A 198 -3.99 -13.18 16.83
CA MET A 198 -2.61 -13.58 17.11
C MET A 198 -2.03 -14.27 15.88
N VAL A 199 -1.10 -13.60 15.19
CA VAL A 199 -0.37 -14.18 14.07
C VAL A 199 0.76 -15.03 14.63
N GLU A 200 0.84 -16.27 14.16
CA GLU A 200 1.76 -17.29 14.64
C GLU A 200 2.54 -17.87 13.46
N ILE A 201 3.87 -17.91 13.57
CA ILE A 201 4.75 -18.67 12.68
C ILE A 201 5.33 -19.87 13.44
N VAL A 202 5.35 -21.02 12.79
CA VAL A 202 5.91 -22.28 13.32
C VAL A 202 6.84 -22.98 12.33
N GLU A 203 7.84 -23.68 12.87
CA GLU A 203 8.63 -24.70 12.19
C GLU A 203 8.83 -25.86 13.17
N ASP A 204 8.26 -27.03 12.84
CA ASP A 204 8.12 -28.13 13.80
C ASP A 204 9.44 -28.87 14.07
N LYS A 205 10.34 -28.95 13.09
CA LYS A 205 11.57 -29.78 13.23
C LYS A 205 12.58 -29.16 14.18
N LEU A 206 12.58 -27.84 14.28
CA LEU A 206 13.49 -27.05 15.12
C LEU A 206 12.78 -26.48 16.36
N ASP A 207 11.52 -26.86 16.60
CA ASP A 207 10.70 -26.37 17.73
C ASP A 207 10.62 -24.83 17.79
N ILE A 208 10.48 -24.20 16.61
CA ILE A 208 10.38 -22.75 16.48
C ILE A 208 8.91 -22.37 16.51
N LYS A 209 8.56 -21.44 17.40
CA LYS A 209 7.26 -20.80 17.43
C LYS A 209 7.39 -19.34 17.84
N VAL A 210 6.90 -18.43 16.98
CA VAL A 210 6.84 -17.01 17.26
C VAL A 210 5.40 -16.54 17.09
N THR A 211 4.90 -15.78 18.07
CA THR A 211 3.55 -15.22 18.05
C THR A 211 3.60 -13.73 18.27
N ASN A 212 2.70 -13.00 17.60
CA ASN A 212 2.53 -11.58 17.82
C ASN A 212 1.11 -11.13 17.50
N ARG A 213 0.69 -10.03 18.13
CA ARG A 213 -0.64 -9.47 17.92
C ARG A 213 -0.71 -8.73 16.59
N ASN A 214 -1.74 -9.02 15.80
CA ASN A 214 -2.15 -8.38 14.55
C ASN A 214 -1.16 -8.46 13.38
N LEU A 215 0.13 -8.68 13.56
CA LEU A 215 1.04 -8.80 12.43
C LEU A 215 2.35 -9.50 12.76
N LEU A 216 3.04 -9.99 11.74
CA LEU A 216 4.46 -10.31 11.75
C LEU A 216 5.10 -9.79 10.46
N TRP A 217 6.22 -9.08 10.60
CA TRP A 217 7.08 -8.77 9.46
C TRP A 217 8.14 -9.86 9.30
N PHE A 218 8.44 -10.20 8.06
CA PHE A 218 9.52 -11.09 7.68
C PHE A 218 10.44 -10.35 6.73
N ASP A 219 11.72 -10.26 7.08
CA ASP A 219 12.75 -9.61 6.29
C ASP A 219 13.76 -10.64 5.79
N PHE A 220 13.68 -10.92 4.49
CA PHE A 220 14.57 -11.86 3.80
C PHE A 220 15.78 -11.16 3.18
N GLY A 221 15.91 -9.83 3.33
CA GLY A 221 16.94 -9.06 2.64
C GLY A 221 16.90 -9.25 1.13
N ASP A 222 18.06 -9.44 0.51
CA ASP A 222 18.17 -9.73 -0.93
C ASP A 222 17.98 -11.22 -1.27
N ALA A 223 17.92 -12.09 -0.26
CA ALA A 223 17.71 -13.52 -0.47
C ALA A 223 16.27 -13.79 -0.89
N ALA A 224 16.07 -14.88 -1.65
CA ALA A 224 14.74 -15.22 -2.07
C ALA A 224 13.98 -16.02 -1.02
N VAL A 225 12.67 -15.89 -1.07
CA VAL A 225 11.70 -16.73 -0.37
C VAL A 225 10.72 -17.28 -1.39
N VAL A 226 10.34 -18.54 -1.24
CA VAL A 226 9.27 -19.16 -2.02
C VAL A 226 8.04 -19.24 -1.14
N LEU A 227 6.99 -18.51 -1.50
CA LEU A 227 5.66 -18.67 -0.92
C LEU A 227 4.93 -19.77 -1.69
N HIS A 228 4.33 -20.71 -0.99
CA HIS A 228 3.69 -21.88 -1.60
C HIS A 228 2.19 -21.68 -1.77
N ASP A 229 1.64 -22.27 -2.82
CA ASP A 229 0.19 -22.35 -3.06
C ASP A 229 -0.50 -20.97 -3.11
N ILE A 230 0.13 -20.01 -3.79
CA ILE A 230 -0.40 -18.65 -3.94
C ILE A 230 -1.28 -18.59 -5.18
N GLU A 231 -2.49 -18.02 -5.02
CA GLU A 231 -3.40 -17.78 -6.12
C GLU A 231 -2.88 -16.66 -7.04
N ARG A 232 -2.89 -16.95 -8.34
CA ARG A 232 -2.45 -16.06 -9.42
C ARG A 232 -3.62 -15.31 -10.03
N ASP A 233 -3.31 -14.35 -10.91
CA ASP A 233 -4.27 -13.58 -11.68
C ASP A 233 -5.19 -14.43 -12.57
N ASP A 234 -4.73 -15.59 -13.03
CA ASP A 234 -5.51 -16.55 -13.82
C ASP A 234 -6.34 -17.54 -12.98
N GLY A 235 -6.40 -17.34 -11.66
CA GLY A 235 -7.11 -18.20 -10.71
C GLY A 235 -6.40 -19.51 -10.39
N LYS A 236 -5.25 -19.80 -11.00
CA LYS A 236 -4.45 -20.98 -10.67
C LYS A 236 -3.61 -20.73 -9.41
N ARG A 237 -3.25 -21.80 -8.72
CA ARG A 237 -2.38 -21.75 -7.55
C ARG A 237 -1.00 -22.29 -7.89
N GLY A 238 0.04 -21.73 -7.28
CA GLY A 238 1.41 -22.20 -7.45
C GLY A 238 2.40 -21.40 -6.61
N ASP A 239 3.67 -21.76 -6.75
CA ASP A 239 4.74 -21.12 -6.00
C ASP A 239 5.06 -19.71 -6.52
N LEU A 240 5.28 -18.78 -5.60
CA LEU A 240 5.67 -17.41 -5.88
C LEU A 240 7.01 -17.11 -5.21
N ARG A 241 8.02 -16.78 -6.02
CA ARG A 241 9.34 -16.39 -5.54
C ARG A 241 9.39 -14.87 -5.32
N LEU A 242 9.78 -14.43 -4.13
CA LEU A 242 9.93 -13.03 -3.75
C LEU A 242 11.30 -12.79 -3.09
N SER A 243 11.61 -11.53 -2.79
CA SER A 243 12.68 -11.12 -1.88
C SER A 243 12.24 -9.88 -1.09
N GLY A 244 13.07 -9.43 -0.16
CA GLY A 244 12.79 -8.26 0.65
C GLY A 244 11.83 -8.58 1.79
N GLN A 245 10.90 -7.66 2.04
CA GLN A 245 10.02 -7.75 3.21
C GLN A 245 8.60 -8.15 2.82
N ILE A 246 8.03 -9.06 3.59
CA ILE A 246 6.58 -9.30 3.60
C ILE A 246 6.04 -9.04 5.01
N VAL A 247 4.81 -8.58 5.08
CA VAL A 247 4.03 -8.49 6.31
C VAL A 247 2.83 -9.42 6.20
N VAL A 248 2.60 -10.20 7.25
CA VAL A 248 1.44 -11.07 7.38
C VAL A 248 0.58 -10.53 8.50
N THR A 249 -0.69 -10.26 8.21
CA THR A 249 -1.63 -9.53 9.08
C THR A 249 -3.06 -9.98 8.81
N PRO A 250 -4.04 -9.86 9.72
CA PRO A 250 -5.43 -10.16 9.38
C PRO A 250 -5.99 -9.14 8.38
N GLY A 251 -6.63 -9.65 7.33
CA GLY A 251 -7.43 -8.88 6.39
C GLY A 251 -8.85 -8.61 6.90
N PRO A 252 -9.70 -7.93 6.11
CA PRO A 252 -11.03 -7.51 6.52
C PRO A 252 -11.94 -8.63 7.05
N ASP A 253 -11.81 -9.84 6.51
CA ASP A 253 -12.57 -11.03 6.88
C ASP A 253 -12.03 -11.79 8.11
N GLY A 254 -10.95 -11.28 8.73
CA GLY A 254 -10.25 -11.91 9.85
C GLY A 254 -9.27 -13.00 9.44
N LYS A 255 -9.17 -13.34 8.16
CA LYS A 255 -8.17 -14.31 7.65
C LYS A 255 -6.85 -13.62 7.35
N LEU A 256 -5.81 -14.38 7.03
CA LEU A 256 -4.51 -13.79 6.71
C LEU A 256 -4.55 -13.02 5.39
N ALA A 257 -3.95 -11.85 5.41
CA ALA A 257 -3.47 -11.08 4.28
C ALA A 257 -1.93 -11.08 4.29
N VAL A 258 -1.35 -11.36 3.13
CA VAL A 258 0.09 -11.38 2.89
C VAL A 258 0.41 -10.25 1.94
N VAL A 259 1.23 -9.32 2.40
CA VAL A 259 1.53 -8.08 1.69
C VAL A 259 3.03 -7.96 1.56
N GLN A 260 3.53 -7.77 0.35
CA GLN A 260 4.94 -7.43 0.16
C GLN A 260 5.11 -5.92 0.32
N SER A 261 6.09 -5.51 1.12
CA SER A 261 6.47 -4.12 1.30
C SER A 261 7.85 -3.93 0.71
N ALA A 262 7.92 -3.26 -0.44
CA ALA A 262 9.17 -3.06 -1.14
C ALA A 262 9.21 -1.68 -1.79
N ASP A 263 10.43 -1.21 -2.07
CA ASP A 263 10.58 0.00 -2.86
C ASP A 263 10.06 -0.22 -4.29
N VAL A 264 9.61 0.87 -4.91
CA VAL A 264 8.98 0.84 -6.24
C VAL A 264 9.89 0.20 -7.29
N GLU A 265 11.21 0.42 -7.22
CA GLU A 265 12.16 -0.14 -8.20
C GLU A 265 12.25 -1.67 -8.09
N THR A 266 12.18 -2.20 -6.87
CA THR A 266 12.13 -3.64 -6.61
C THR A 266 10.83 -4.25 -7.13
N LEU A 267 9.69 -3.59 -6.92
CA LEU A 267 8.40 -4.07 -7.40
C LEU A 267 8.34 -4.12 -8.92
N LEU A 268 8.95 -3.14 -9.62
CA LEU A 268 8.99 -3.12 -11.08
C LEU A 268 9.63 -4.38 -11.68
N ARG A 269 10.56 -5.03 -10.97
CA ARG A 269 11.19 -6.28 -11.42
C ARG A 269 10.21 -7.45 -11.55
N GLY A 270 9.10 -7.41 -10.81
CA GLY A 270 8.01 -8.38 -10.93
C GLY A 270 6.79 -7.91 -11.73
N ILE A 271 6.76 -6.63 -12.13
CA ILE A 271 5.71 -6.05 -12.97
C ILE A 271 6.15 -6.09 -14.43
N LEU A 272 7.30 -5.51 -14.77
CA LEU A 272 7.73 -5.35 -16.16
C LEU A 272 7.70 -6.66 -16.98
N PRO A 273 8.30 -7.77 -16.51
CA PRO A 273 8.26 -9.01 -17.29
C PRO A 273 6.88 -9.66 -17.37
N ALA A 274 5.92 -9.25 -16.54
CA ALA A 274 4.53 -9.68 -16.63
C ALA A 274 3.74 -8.90 -17.69
N GLU A 275 4.15 -7.67 -17.99
CA GLU A 275 3.43 -6.74 -18.88
C GLU A 275 4.02 -6.66 -20.30
N ILE A 276 5.34 -6.81 -20.45
CA ILE A 276 6.02 -6.73 -21.74
C ILE A 276 7.05 -7.84 -21.91
N TYR A 277 7.14 -8.41 -23.11
CA TYR A 277 8.18 -9.39 -23.42
C TYR A 277 9.56 -8.75 -23.30
N ALA A 278 10.47 -9.39 -22.56
CA ALA A 278 11.85 -8.90 -22.39
C ALA A 278 12.64 -8.82 -23.71
N SER A 279 12.16 -9.43 -24.80
CA SER A 279 12.71 -9.30 -26.16
C SER A 279 12.30 -8.02 -26.90
N ALA A 280 11.42 -7.21 -26.33
CA ALA A 280 11.02 -5.93 -26.92
C ALA A 280 12.22 -4.97 -27.05
N PRO A 281 12.15 -3.97 -27.97
CA PRO A 281 13.19 -2.96 -28.10
C PRO A 281 13.46 -2.25 -26.77
N ALA A 282 14.72 -1.90 -26.49
CA ALA A 282 15.11 -1.28 -25.23
C ALA A 282 14.30 -0.01 -24.89
N ALA A 283 14.01 0.83 -25.90
CA ALA A 283 13.18 2.02 -25.73
C ALA A 283 11.73 1.69 -25.27
N ALA A 284 11.17 0.56 -25.73
CA ALA A 284 9.85 0.10 -25.29
C ALA A 284 9.88 -0.39 -23.85
N LEU A 285 10.93 -1.13 -23.45
CA LEU A 285 11.12 -1.55 -22.06
C LEU A 285 11.29 -0.33 -21.12
N GLU A 286 12.04 0.69 -21.55
CA GLU A 286 12.22 1.94 -20.81
C GLU A 286 10.90 2.72 -20.68
N ALA A 287 10.12 2.83 -21.75
CA ALA A 287 8.79 3.46 -21.72
C ALA A 287 7.85 2.70 -20.76
N GLN A 288 7.85 1.37 -20.82
CA GLN A 288 7.07 0.52 -19.94
C GLN A 288 7.47 0.69 -18.47
N ALA A 289 8.78 0.79 -18.17
CA ALA A 289 9.28 1.05 -16.82
C ALA A 289 8.75 2.38 -16.27
N ILE A 290 8.76 3.44 -17.08
CA ILE A 290 8.23 4.74 -16.70
C ILE A 290 6.71 4.67 -16.48
N ALA A 291 5.97 4.00 -17.36
CA ALA A 291 4.53 3.82 -17.25
C ALA A 291 4.15 3.05 -15.97
N ALA A 292 4.71 1.85 -15.78
CA ALA A 292 4.45 1.03 -14.59
C ALA A 292 4.81 1.75 -13.29
N ARG A 293 5.93 2.49 -13.25
CA ARG A 293 6.33 3.30 -12.08
C ARG A 293 5.30 4.39 -11.78
N THR A 294 4.86 5.09 -12.82
CA THR A 294 3.86 6.15 -12.70
C THR A 294 2.53 5.58 -12.22
N THR A 295 2.09 4.45 -12.77
CA THR A 295 0.87 3.74 -12.35
C THR A 295 0.92 3.36 -10.87
N LEU A 296 2.00 2.71 -10.41
CA LEU A 296 2.17 2.34 -8.99
C LEU A 296 2.00 3.55 -8.05
N LEU A 297 2.66 4.66 -8.37
CA LEU A 297 2.66 5.85 -7.54
C LEU A 297 1.34 6.63 -7.63
N SER A 298 0.76 6.76 -8.83
CA SER A 298 -0.50 7.48 -9.06
C SER A 298 -1.70 6.82 -8.39
N GLN A 299 -1.66 5.51 -8.16
CA GLN A 299 -2.76 4.77 -7.51
C GLN A 299 -2.53 4.55 -6.00
N SER A 300 -1.29 4.71 -5.51
CA SER A 300 -0.96 4.46 -4.10
C SER A 300 -1.68 5.43 -3.16
N GLY A 301 -2.36 4.91 -2.14
CA GLY A 301 -3.13 5.72 -1.17
C GLY A 301 -4.47 6.24 -1.68
N ALA A 302 -4.83 5.95 -2.94
CA ALA A 302 -6.14 6.26 -3.53
C ALA A 302 -6.98 5.01 -3.82
N ARG A 303 -6.34 3.84 -3.92
CA ARG A 303 -7.00 2.53 -3.97
C ARG A 303 -6.80 1.81 -2.65
N HIS A 304 -7.68 0.84 -2.36
CA HIS A 304 -7.52 -0.08 -1.24
C HIS A 304 -7.33 0.63 0.11
N THR A 305 -7.97 1.80 0.29
CA THR A 305 -7.80 2.67 1.47
C THR A 305 -8.24 2.03 2.78
N SER A 306 -8.99 0.93 2.70
CA SER A 306 -9.46 0.13 3.83
C SER A 306 -8.71 -1.19 4.00
N ASP A 307 -7.68 -1.45 3.18
CA ASP A 307 -6.91 -2.69 3.19
C ASP A 307 -5.48 -2.45 3.71
N PRO A 308 -4.76 -3.48 4.19
CA PRO A 308 -3.39 -3.34 4.68
C PRO A 308 -2.34 -3.22 3.56
N TYR A 309 -2.74 -2.82 2.35
CA TYR A 309 -1.90 -2.68 1.16
C TYR A 309 -2.39 -1.54 0.27
N HIS A 310 -1.49 -0.95 -0.51
CA HIS A 310 -1.85 0.14 -1.44
C HIS A 310 -2.47 -0.39 -2.73
N LEU A 311 -1.99 -1.53 -3.24
CA LEU A 311 -2.36 -2.07 -4.54
C LEU A 311 -2.50 -3.59 -4.50
N CYS A 312 -3.37 -4.13 -5.35
CA CYS A 312 -3.45 -5.58 -5.57
C CYS A 312 -2.57 -6.03 -6.74
N ASN A 313 -2.13 -7.29 -6.73
CA ASN A 313 -1.32 -7.92 -7.78
C ASN A 313 -2.14 -8.44 -8.99
N ARG A 314 -3.36 -7.92 -9.20
CA ARG A 314 -4.26 -8.32 -10.30
C ARG A 314 -4.41 -7.18 -11.30
N GLN A 315 -5.02 -7.47 -12.46
CA GLN A 315 -5.31 -6.50 -13.52
C GLN A 315 -6.07 -5.25 -13.04
N HIS A 316 -6.85 -5.36 -11.96
CA HIS A 316 -7.52 -4.22 -11.33
C HIS A 316 -6.56 -3.09 -10.91
N CYS A 317 -5.32 -3.41 -10.53
CA CYS A 317 -4.29 -2.42 -10.21
C CYS A 317 -3.07 -2.60 -11.11
N GLN A 318 -2.33 -3.69 -10.92
CA GLN A 318 -1.17 -4.04 -11.73
C GLN A 318 -0.86 -5.53 -11.56
N VAL A 319 -0.60 -6.25 -12.65
CA VAL A 319 -0.16 -7.64 -12.54
C VAL A 319 1.24 -7.67 -11.93
N TYR A 320 1.39 -8.37 -10.81
CA TYR A 320 2.67 -8.57 -10.13
C TYR A 320 2.92 -10.06 -9.91
N ARG A 321 4.02 -10.57 -10.49
CA ARG A 321 4.34 -12.02 -10.49
C ARG A 321 5.61 -12.36 -9.70
N GLY A 322 6.00 -11.50 -8.77
CA GLY A 322 7.22 -11.72 -7.99
C GLY A 322 8.47 -11.72 -8.86
N LEU A 323 9.52 -12.40 -8.40
CA LEU A 323 10.80 -12.48 -9.10
C LEU A 323 10.91 -13.63 -10.10
N SER A 324 9.86 -14.45 -10.25
CA SER A 324 9.89 -15.63 -11.12
C SER A 324 10.12 -15.29 -12.60
N GLY A 325 9.76 -14.09 -13.03
CA GLY A 325 9.95 -13.60 -14.41
C GLY A 325 11.09 -12.61 -14.59
N ALA A 326 11.91 -12.33 -13.57
CA ALA A 326 12.93 -11.30 -13.64
C ALA A 326 13.93 -11.55 -14.78
N ASP A 327 14.16 -10.55 -15.63
CA ASP A 327 15.07 -10.60 -16.77
C ASP A 327 16.06 -9.42 -16.71
N ARG A 328 17.32 -9.66 -17.07
CA ARG A 328 18.37 -8.62 -17.05
C ARG A 328 18.05 -7.43 -17.95
N ARG A 329 17.30 -7.64 -19.04
CA ARG A 329 16.91 -6.57 -19.99
C ARG A 329 15.86 -5.65 -19.38
N THR A 330 14.87 -6.21 -18.68
CA THR A 330 13.88 -5.41 -17.94
C THR A 330 14.53 -4.73 -16.75
N ASP A 331 15.41 -5.41 -16.01
CA ASP A 331 16.16 -4.83 -14.89
C ASP A 331 17.02 -3.62 -15.36
N ALA A 332 17.69 -3.73 -16.52
CA ALA A 332 18.45 -2.64 -17.10
C ALA A 332 17.58 -1.44 -17.49
N ALA A 333 16.37 -1.67 -18.03
CA ALA A 333 15.43 -0.61 -18.37
C ALA A 333 14.88 0.10 -17.12
N ILE A 334 14.60 -0.66 -16.05
CA ILE A 334 14.19 -0.11 -14.74
C ILE A 334 15.26 0.83 -14.21
N GLU A 335 16.51 0.37 -14.14
CA GLU A 335 17.62 1.17 -13.62
C GLU A 335 17.90 2.41 -14.48
N LYS A 336 17.91 2.27 -15.81
CA LYS A 336 18.14 3.41 -16.72
C LYS A 336 17.05 4.48 -16.64
N THR A 337 15.85 4.12 -16.18
CA THR A 337 14.72 5.04 -16.02
C THR A 337 14.40 5.34 -14.57
N ARG A 338 15.29 5.00 -13.63
CA ARG A 338 15.06 5.14 -12.19
C ARG A 338 14.54 6.52 -11.81
N GLY A 339 13.41 6.55 -11.09
CA GLY A 339 12.75 7.79 -10.66
C GLY A 339 12.14 8.64 -11.78
N ARG A 340 12.10 8.19 -13.04
CA ARG A 340 11.36 8.89 -14.11
C ARG A 340 9.90 8.47 -14.07
N VAL A 341 9.02 9.47 -14.03
CA VAL A 341 7.57 9.34 -14.00
C VAL A 341 6.93 10.30 -15.01
N MET A 342 5.69 10.03 -15.40
CA MET A 342 4.88 10.93 -16.23
C MET A 342 3.97 11.79 -15.34
N ALA A 343 3.95 13.09 -15.60
CA ALA A 343 3.12 14.03 -14.85
C ALA A 343 2.47 15.06 -15.77
N SER A 344 1.27 15.49 -15.39
CA SER A 344 0.59 16.67 -15.92
C SER A 344 0.51 17.69 -14.79
N GLY A 345 1.29 18.77 -14.86
CA GLY A 345 1.46 19.68 -13.73
C GLY A 345 2.03 18.97 -12.49
N SER A 346 1.33 19.06 -11.36
CA SER A 346 1.71 18.42 -10.08
C SER A 346 1.11 17.03 -9.87
N GLN A 347 0.46 16.45 -10.87
CA GLN A 347 -0.21 15.15 -10.77
C GLN A 347 0.46 14.11 -11.63
N LEU A 348 0.54 12.89 -11.11
CA LEU A 348 0.99 11.75 -11.88
C LEU A 348 -0.12 11.27 -12.81
N VAL A 349 0.26 10.95 -14.05
CA VAL A 349 -0.67 10.43 -15.06
C VAL A 349 -1.04 8.99 -14.74
N GLN A 350 -2.33 8.65 -14.82
CA GLN A 350 -2.75 7.25 -14.84
C GLN A 350 -2.50 6.67 -16.24
N SER A 351 -1.40 5.92 -16.40
CA SER A 351 -1.02 5.30 -17.68
C SER A 351 -1.60 3.91 -17.85
N TYR A 352 -2.62 3.79 -18.70
CA TYR A 352 -3.19 2.51 -19.15
C TYR A 352 -2.43 2.02 -20.39
N TYR A 353 -2.15 0.71 -20.46
CA TYR A 353 -1.41 0.07 -21.55
C TYR A 353 -1.87 -1.39 -21.74
#